data_AF-A0A0R0CZS1-F1
#
_entry.id   AF-A0A0R0CZS1-F1
#
_cell.length_a   1.000
_cell.length_b   1.000
_cell.length_c   1.000
_cell.angle_alpha   90.00
_cell.angle_beta   90.00
_cell.angle_gamma   90.00
#
_symmetry.space_group_name_H-M   'P 1'
#
loop_
_entity.id
_entity.type
_entity.pdbx_description
1 polymer ?
#
loop_
_entity_poly.entity_id
_entity_poly.type
_entity_poly.pdbx_seq_one_letter_code
_entity_poly.pdbx_strand_id
1 'polypeptide(L)'
;MKRARRLLVPLLLSVAPWSVLAATPAIPSIGCTQDDRALVASDAGYKAFAHAVQEAGIPGAQLLQGKGSEVTLYCTGLKRSDGSEAVDAQTVFQAASLSKVVGAYVALRLADAGVIDLDTPLWQYWPSPRLKDNLPAQAITTRMVLSHASGLPNWQISPADPAIDTTPLQSLFAPGQAFAYSGEGFYLLQRTLEQVTGKAWEQLAREQAFEPLGMHSSHYLATPRFNAHKAHGHHEDGTLERERVFTWENTAWTLSTTASDYHRFISKALFAGQGLLPATHAAMLAPASDAIDPRVTTAPQPRIAWGLGVGLQQDEDGRRLLWHWGDNPGFKAFFAVDRDSGQHLVLLTNSQNGPKAYQGLLQHFMGQGEYPALDWISAQP
;
A
#
# COMPACT_ATOMS: atom_id res chain seq x y z
N MET A 1 40.32 -30.99 43.38
CA MET A 1 39.32 -30.72 42.32
C MET A 1 38.69 -29.35 42.60
N LYS A 2 39.14 -28.29 41.91
CA LYS A 2 38.79 -26.89 42.20
C LYS A 2 37.73 -26.37 41.22
N ARG A 3 36.66 -25.75 41.76
CA ARG A 3 35.55 -25.10 41.03
C ARG A 3 36.04 -23.83 40.32
N ALA A 4 35.70 -23.67 39.04
CA ALA A 4 35.84 -22.40 38.31
C ALA A 4 34.49 -21.70 38.22
N ARG A 5 34.35 -20.53 38.86
CA ARG A 5 33.22 -19.62 38.71
C ARG A 5 33.46 -18.77 37.45
N ARG A 6 32.57 -18.84 36.45
CA ARG A 6 32.52 -17.86 35.36
C ARG A 6 31.67 -16.68 35.82
N LEU A 7 32.27 -15.49 35.90
CA LEU A 7 31.56 -14.23 36.09
C LEU A 7 30.85 -13.87 34.77
N LEU A 8 29.53 -13.65 34.83
CA LEU A 8 28.78 -12.93 33.80
C LEU A 8 28.94 -11.43 34.07
N VAL A 9 29.55 -10.71 33.12
CA VAL A 9 29.54 -9.25 33.08
C VAL A 9 28.37 -8.83 32.19
N PRO A 10 27.43 -8.00 32.65
CA PRO A 10 26.39 -7.47 31.78
C PRO A 10 27.00 -6.39 30.90
N LEU A 11 26.98 -6.60 29.58
CA LEU A 11 27.37 -5.58 28.61
C LEU A 11 26.20 -4.58 28.51
N LEU A 12 26.30 -3.46 29.23
CA LEU A 12 25.40 -2.32 29.03
C LEU A 12 25.75 -1.64 27.70
N LEU A 13 25.00 -1.97 26.64
CA LEU A 13 25.02 -1.21 25.40
C LEU A 13 24.36 0.15 25.66
N SER A 14 25.17 1.20 25.80
CA SER A 14 24.68 2.57 25.87
C SER A 14 24.04 2.95 24.54
N VAL A 15 22.74 3.18 24.53
CA VAL A 15 22.03 3.77 23.40
C VAL A 15 22.30 5.27 23.44
N ALA A 16 23.13 5.78 22.53
CA ALA A 16 23.36 7.21 22.41
C ALA A 16 22.14 7.88 21.75
N PRO A 17 21.54 8.95 22.33
CA PRO A 17 20.41 9.64 21.73
C PRO A 17 20.93 10.76 20.84
N TRP A 18 21.15 10.48 19.56
CA TRP A 18 21.50 11.52 18.58
C TRP A 18 20.61 11.36 17.35
N SER A 19 19.40 11.90 17.44
CA SER A 19 18.57 12.19 16.26
C SER A 19 18.36 13.69 16.21
N VAL A 20 19.32 14.40 15.63
CA VAL A 20 19.02 15.71 15.04
C VAL A 20 18.07 15.39 13.89
N LEU A 21 16.76 15.66 14.07
CA LEU A 21 15.81 15.59 12.97
C LEU A 21 16.24 16.65 11.94
N ALA A 22 17.01 16.23 10.94
CA ALA A 22 17.16 17.02 9.73
C ALA A 22 15.75 17.21 9.16
N ALA A 23 15.31 18.47 9.03
CA ALA A 23 14.02 18.77 8.45
C ALA A 23 13.98 18.16 7.05
N THR A 24 13.04 17.24 6.81
CA THR A 24 12.79 16.72 5.46
C THR A 24 12.48 17.90 4.55
N PRO A 25 13.21 18.09 3.44
CA PRO A 25 12.94 19.19 2.52
C PRO A 25 11.48 19.12 2.05
N ALA A 26 10.85 20.28 1.95
CA ALA A 26 9.49 20.39 1.44
C ALA A 26 9.47 19.91 -0.03
N ILE A 27 8.48 19.08 -0.38
CA ILE A 27 8.28 18.64 -1.76
C ILE A 27 7.67 19.81 -2.53
N PRO A 28 8.28 20.23 -3.66
CA PRO A 28 7.66 21.23 -4.55
C PRO A 28 6.24 20.83 -4.92
N SER A 29 5.31 21.78 -4.82
CA SER A 29 3.89 21.54 -5.08
C SER A 29 3.28 22.56 -6.03
N ILE A 30 2.33 22.13 -6.87
CA ILE A 30 1.61 22.97 -7.83
C ILE A 30 0.10 22.69 -7.73
N GLY A 31 -0.69 23.74 -7.56
CA GLY A 31 -2.15 23.68 -7.40
C GLY A 31 -2.60 23.25 -5.99
N CYS A 32 -1.66 23.14 -5.05
CA CYS A 32 -1.94 22.76 -3.67
C CYS A 32 -2.16 23.97 -2.75
N THR A 33 -1.92 25.18 -3.25
CA THR A 33 -2.19 26.44 -2.56
C THR A 33 -2.91 27.42 -3.48
N GLN A 34 -3.57 28.44 -2.89
CA GLN A 34 -4.26 29.49 -3.67
C GLN A 34 -3.28 30.39 -4.45
N ASP A 35 -2.01 30.39 -4.08
CA ASP A 35 -0.98 31.27 -4.65
C ASP A 35 -0.30 30.65 -5.89
N ASP A 36 -0.58 29.37 -6.21
CA ASP A 36 0.08 28.62 -7.29
C ASP A 36 -0.39 29.02 -8.71
N ARG A 37 -1.17 30.11 -8.87
CA ARG A 37 -1.84 30.47 -10.14
C ARG A 37 -0.90 30.53 -11.34
N ALA A 38 0.29 31.11 -11.17
CA ALA A 38 1.27 31.23 -12.25
C ALA A 38 1.90 29.86 -12.62
N LEU A 39 2.15 29.00 -11.63
CA LEU A 39 2.67 27.65 -11.84
C LEU A 39 1.63 26.78 -12.54
N VAL A 40 0.38 26.81 -12.06
CA VAL A 40 -0.77 26.15 -12.68
C VAL A 40 -0.92 26.53 -14.16
N ALA A 41 -0.74 27.81 -14.49
CA ALA A 41 -0.89 28.30 -15.86
C ALA A 41 0.25 27.89 -16.80
N SER A 42 1.41 27.49 -16.28
CA SER A 42 2.62 27.25 -17.08
C SER A 42 3.10 25.80 -17.07
N ASP A 43 2.81 25.02 -16.03
CA ASP A 43 3.27 23.63 -15.90
C ASP A 43 2.45 22.65 -16.74
N ALA A 44 3.12 21.93 -17.65
CA ALA A 44 2.48 20.97 -18.54
C ALA A 44 1.95 19.73 -17.80
N GLY A 45 2.67 19.27 -16.77
CA GLY A 45 2.27 18.13 -15.96
C GLY A 45 0.99 18.41 -15.17
N TYR A 46 0.90 19.59 -14.54
CA TYR A 46 -0.31 20.04 -13.86
C TYR A 46 -1.50 20.09 -14.82
N LYS A 47 -1.33 20.66 -16.02
CA LYS A 47 -2.41 20.75 -17.01
C LYS A 47 -2.91 19.38 -17.45
N ALA A 48 -2.00 18.45 -17.75
CA ALA A 48 -2.36 17.09 -18.11
C ALA A 48 -3.09 16.38 -16.97
N PHE A 49 -2.61 16.55 -15.73
CA PHE A 49 -3.24 16.02 -14.54
C PHE A 49 -4.65 16.57 -14.30
N ALA A 50 -4.79 17.90 -14.27
CA ALA A 50 -6.07 18.56 -14.05
C ALA A 50 -7.09 18.24 -15.15
N HIS A 51 -6.65 18.17 -16.40
CA HIS A 51 -7.50 17.77 -17.53
C HIS A 51 -8.02 16.34 -17.36
N ALA A 52 -7.15 15.36 -17.09
CA ALA A 52 -7.56 13.98 -16.89
C ALA A 52 -8.52 13.80 -15.69
N VAL A 53 -8.29 14.54 -14.60
CA VAL A 53 -9.20 14.56 -13.43
C VAL A 53 -10.57 15.13 -13.79
N GLN A 54 -10.59 16.25 -14.52
CA GLN A 54 -11.83 16.90 -14.96
C GLN A 54 -12.62 16.04 -15.95
N GLU A 55 -11.97 15.51 -16.98
CA GLU A 55 -12.61 14.64 -17.98
C GLU A 55 -13.19 13.37 -17.36
N ALA A 56 -12.52 12.81 -16.35
CA ALA A 56 -13.00 11.65 -15.63
C ALA A 56 -14.15 11.95 -14.66
N GLY A 57 -14.50 13.23 -14.43
CA GLY A 57 -15.51 13.62 -13.45
C GLY A 57 -15.09 13.30 -12.01
N ILE A 58 -13.82 13.46 -11.68
CA ILE A 58 -13.27 13.23 -10.35
C ILE A 58 -13.30 14.55 -9.56
N PRO A 59 -13.97 14.63 -8.39
CA PRO A 59 -14.09 15.88 -7.65
C PRO A 59 -12.77 16.44 -7.10
N GLY A 60 -11.85 15.59 -6.64
CA GLY A 60 -10.56 16.00 -6.11
C GLY A 60 -9.51 14.90 -6.13
N ALA A 61 -8.26 15.30 -6.33
CA ALA A 61 -7.14 14.37 -6.44
C ALA A 61 -5.79 14.98 -6.05
N GLN A 62 -4.88 14.12 -5.61
CA GLN A 62 -3.45 14.38 -5.56
C GLN A 62 -2.73 13.46 -6.54
N LEU A 63 -1.76 14.00 -7.28
CA LEU A 63 -0.78 13.21 -8.03
C LEU A 63 0.62 13.63 -7.61
N LEU A 64 1.49 12.68 -7.30
CA LEU A 64 2.90 12.96 -7.11
C LEU A 64 3.71 12.21 -8.16
N GLN A 65 4.56 12.95 -8.88
CA GLN A 65 5.54 12.41 -9.82
C GLN A 65 6.94 12.54 -9.21
N GLY A 66 7.76 11.48 -9.31
CA GLY A 66 9.12 11.48 -8.77
C GLY A 66 10.12 10.71 -9.62
N LYS A 67 11.38 11.18 -9.65
CA LYS A 67 12.56 10.48 -10.18
C LYS A 67 13.83 11.01 -9.50
N GLY A 68 14.50 10.17 -8.72
CA GLY A 68 15.65 10.62 -7.93
C GLY A 68 15.27 11.76 -6.98
N SER A 69 15.97 12.89 -7.07
CA SER A 69 15.66 14.10 -6.28
C SER A 69 14.60 15.00 -6.91
N GLU A 70 14.20 14.76 -8.16
CA GLU A 70 13.17 15.53 -8.86
C GLU A 70 11.81 14.99 -8.46
N VAL A 71 11.07 15.76 -7.67
CA VAL A 71 9.76 15.37 -7.15
C VAL A 71 8.82 16.56 -7.22
N THR A 72 7.62 16.33 -7.75
CA THR A 72 6.58 17.35 -7.85
C THR A 72 5.25 16.76 -7.38
N LEU A 73 4.60 17.46 -6.46
CA LEU A 73 3.23 17.20 -6.04
C LEU A 73 2.26 18.11 -6.81
N TYR A 74 1.18 17.52 -7.31
CA TYR A 74 0.07 18.22 -7.93
C TYR A 74 -1.21 17.97 -7.12
N CYS A 75 -1.99 19.04 -6.88
CA CYS A 75 -3.31 18.95 -6.25
C CYS A 75 -4.35 19.63 -7.13
N THR A 76 -5.55 19.07 -7.23
CA THR A 76 -6.65 19.72 -7.93
C THR A 76 -8.00 19.32 -7.35
N GLY A 77 -9.01 20.17 -7.55
CA GLY A 77 -10.38 19.91 -7.15
C GLY A 77 -10.67 20.11 -5.66
N LEU A 78 -11.73 19.47 -5.17
CA LEU A 78 -12.31 19.68 -3.85
C LEU A 78 -12.26 18.41 -3.00
N LYS A 79 -12.13 18.59 -1.67
CA LYS A 79 -12.24 17.49 -0.69
C LYS A 79 -13.65 16.87 -0.68
N ARG A 80 -14.67 17.68 -1.00
CA ARG A 80 -16.10 17.35 -1.09
C ARG A 80 -16.76 18.09 -2.24
N SER A 81 -17.65 17.44 -2.98
CA SER A 81 -18.39 18.07 -4.09
C SER A 81 -19.45 19.07 -3.63
N ASP A 82 -19.94 18.95 -2.39
CA ASP A 82 -20.90 19.88 -1.77
C ASP A 82 -20.24 20.98 -0.91
N GLY A 83 -18.90 21.02 -0.89
CA GLY A 83 -18.12 21.94 -0.07
C GLY A 83 -17.30 22.94 -0.89
N SER A 84 -16.51 23.75 -0.19
CA SER A 84 -15.59 24.74 -0.82
C SER A 84 -14.12 24.47 -0.52
N GLU A 85 -13.81 23.47 0.31
CA GLU A 85 -12.43 23.14 0.67
C GLU A 85 -11.71 22.44 -0.49
N ALA A 86 -10.67 23.10 -1.01
CA ALA A 86 -9.81 22.55 -2.04
C ALA A 86 -8.95 21.40 -1.51
N VAL A 87 -8.60 20.47 -2.39
CA VAL A 87 -7.53 19.51 -2.13
C VAL A 87 -6.20 20.28 -2.05
N ASP A 88 -5.49 20.10 -0.95
CA ASP A 88 -4.19 20.68 -0.65
C ASP A 88 -3.14 19.57 -0.38
N ALA A 89 -1.88 19.94 -0.12
CA ALA A 89 -0.81 18.99 0.13
C ALA A 89 -0.95 18.15 1.43
N GLN A 90 -1.80 18.58 2.36
CA GLN A 90 -2.07 17.89 3.62
C GLN A 90 -3.30 17.00 3.54
N THR A 91 -4.03 17.05 2.43
CA THR A 91 -5.27 16.30 2.25
C THR A 91 -4.98 14.81 2.30
N VAL A 92 -5.63 14.10 3.22
CA VAL A 92 -5.49 12.65 3.36
C VAL A 92 -6.61 11.92 2.61
N PHE A 93 -6.22 10.92 1.83
CA PHE A 93 -7.11 10.06 1.07
C PHE A 93 -7.05 8.65 1.64
N GLN A 94 -8.14 7.89 1.51
CA GLN A 94 -8.09 6.46 1.75
C GLN A 94 -7.26 5.81 0.64
N ALA A 95 -6.11 5.24 0.98
CA ALA A 95 -5.22 4.55 0.06
C ALA A 95 -5.76 3.16 -0.33
N ALA A 96 -6.79 2.67 0.39
CA ALA A 96 -7.38 1.36 0.18
C ALA A 96 -6.29 0.28 0.11
N SER A 97 -6.28 -0.57 -0.91
CA SER A 97 -5.34 -1.70 -1.00
C SER A 97 -3.87 -1.35 -1.14
N LEU A 98 -3.48 -0.09 -1.38
CA LEU A 98 -2.08 0.35 -1.21
C LEU A 98 -1.57 0.11 0.23
N SER A 99 -2.48 -0.05 1.19
CA SER A 99 -2.23 -0.55 2.55
C SER A 99 -1.39 -1.83 2.59
N LYS A 100 -1.63 -2.76 1.64
CA LYS A 100 -0.98 -4.07 1.61
C LYS A 100 0.51 -3.97 1.34
N VAL A 101 0.92 -3.03 0.49
CA VAL A 101 2.34 -2.85 0.15
C VAL A 101 3.14 -2.37 1.36
N VAL A 102 2.56 -1.44 2.14
CA VAL A 102 3.13 -1.02 3.42
C VAL A 102 3.15 -2.18 4.41
N GLY A 103 2.06 -2.95 4.51
CA GLY A 103 2.00 -4.11 5.39
C GLY A 103 2.99 -5.22 5.03
N ALA A 104 3.24 -5.44 3.73
CA ALA A 104 4.25 -6.36 3.24
C ALA A 104 5.65 -5.91 3.67
N TYR A 105 5.97 -4.63 3.49
CA TYR A 105 7.23 -4.08 3.97
C TYR A 105 7.40 -4.25 5.49
N VAL A 106 6.35 -4.00 6.29
CA VAL A 106 6.39 -4.24 7.75
C VAL A 106 6.67 -5.71 8.07
N ALA A 107 5.98 -6.66 7.41
CA ALA A 107 6.20 -8.08 7.60
C ALA A 107 7.63 -8.51 7.22
N LEU A 108 8.16 -7.98 6.11
CA LEU A 108 9.52 -8.26 5.65
C LEU A 108 10.58 -7.69 6.61
N ARG A 109 10.37 -6.51 7.19
CA ARG A 109 11.26 -5.97 8.24
C ARG A 109 11.27 -6.85 9.49
N LEU A 110 10.09 -7.35 9.90
CA LEU A 110 9.98 -8.26 11.03
C LEU A 110 10.63 -9.62 10.73
N ALA A 111 10.60 -10.07 9.47
CA ALA A 111 11.34 -11.25 9.04
C ALA A 111 12.85 -11.05 9.09
N ASP A 112 13.35 -9.91 8.60
CA ASP A 112 14.78 -9.56 8.70
C ASP A 112 15.26 -9.42 10.15
N ALA A 113 14.38 -8.98 11.05
CA ALA A 113 14.64 -8.91 12.48
C ALA A 113 14.56 -10.27 13.20
N GLY A 114 14.21 -11.36 12.48
CA GLY A 114 14.06 -12.70 13.04
C GLY A 114 12.83 -12.89 13.94
N VAL A 115 11.86 -11.97 13.87
CA VAL A 115 10.60 -12.05 14.64
C VAL A 115 9.67 -13.09 14.04
N ILE A 116 9.66 -13.20 12.72
CA ILE A 116 8.99 -14.26 11.96
C ILE A 116 9.94 -14.79 10.88
N ASP A 117 9.60 -15.94 10.32
CA ASP A 117 10.23 -16.53 9.15
C ASP A 117 9.18 -16.66 8.05
N LEU A 118 9.56 -16.34 6.80
CA LEU A 118 8.61 -16.22 5.69
C LEU A 118 7.95 -17.54 5.31
N ASP A 119 8.59 -18.67 5.60
CA ASP A 119 8.19 -20.01 5.18
C ASP A 119 7.69 -20.86 6.35
N THR A 120 7.75 -20.33 7.57
CA THR A 120 7.10 -20.93 8.74
C THR A 120 5.59 -20.65 8.69
N PRO A 121 4.73 -21.67 8.87
CA PRO A 121 3.28 -21.47 8.89
C PRO A 121 2.83 -20.50 9.97
N LEU A 122 1.91 -19.59 9.63
CA LEU A 122 1.34 -18.59 10.55
C LEU A 122 0.71 -19.24 11.79
N TRP A 123 0.15 -20.43 11.62
CA TRP A 123 -0.41 -21.24 12.70
C TRP A 123 0.58 -21.53 13.84
N GLN A 124 1.88 -21.68 13.54
CA GLN A 124 2.91 -21.94 14.56
C GLN A 124 3.19 -20.72 15.42
N TYR A 125 3.00 -19.52 14.88
CA TYR A 125 3.12 -18.26 15.62
C TYR A 125 1.85 -17.94 16.41
N TRP A 126 0.70 -18.14 15.76
CA TRP A 126 -0.61 -17.90 16.35
C TRP A 126 -1.63 -18.92 15.83
N PRO A 127 -2.05 -19.88 16.67
CA PRO A 127 -3.12 -20.83 16.37
C PRO A 127 -4.50 -20.12 16.29
N SER A 128 -4.72 -19.39 15.19
CA SER A 128 -5.91 -18.56 15.02
C SER A 128 -7.19 -19.39 15.15
N PRO A 129 -8.18 -18.98 15.97
CA PRO A 129 -9.48 -19.65 16.04
C PRO A 129 -10.17 -19.78 14.68
N ARG A 130 -9.90 -18.83 13.76
CA ARG A 130 -10.46 -18.81 12.40
C ARG A 130 -9.96 -19.96 11.52
N LEU A 131 -8.84 -20.59 11.85
CA LEU A 131 -8.22 -21.69 11.10
C LEU A 131 -8.37 -23.06 11.79
N LYS A 132 -9.01 -23.09 12.98
CA LYS A 132 -9.04 -24.28 13.84
C LYS A 132 -9.53 -25.54 13.12
N ASP A 133 -10.60 -25.40 12.35
CA ASP A 133 -11.25 -26.52 11.65
C ASP A 133 -10.89 -26.57 10.15
N ASN A 134 -9.88 -25.81 9.71
CA ASN A 134 -9.38 -25.77 8.35
C ASN A 134 -7.90 -26.22 8.30
N LEU A 135 -7.67 -27.53 8.38
CA LEU A 135 -6.32 -28.11 8.44
C LEU A 135 -5.41 -27.69 7.27
N PRO A 136 -5.86 -27.64 6.00
CA PRO A 136 -5.02 -27.13 4.91
C PRO A 136 -4.56 -25.70 5.14
N ALA A 137 -5.43 -24.80 5.61
CA ALA A 137 -5.09 -23.40 5.86
C ALA A 137 -4.10 -23.20 7.01
N GLN A 138 -3.90 -24.19 7.89
CA GLN A 138 -2.87 -24.13 8.92
C GLN A 138 -1.44 -24.17 8.35
N ALA A 139 -1.28 -24.54 7.06
CA ALA A 139 -0.01 -24.51 6.34
C ALA A 139 0.31 -23.15 5.69
N ILE A 140 -0.59 -22.16 5.75
CA ILE A 140 -0.37 -20.82 5.17
C ILE A 140 0.86 -20.17 5.82
N THR A 141 1.80 -19.71 4.99
CA THR A 141 2.99 -18.97 5.42
C THR A 141 2.88 -17.48 5.10
N THR A 142 3.74 -16.65 5.69
CA THR A 142 3.82 -15.22 5.33
C THR A 142 4.12 -15.04 3.84
N ARG A 143 5.03 -15.83 3.26
CA ARG A 143 5.34 -15.75 1.82
C ARG A 143 4.10 -15.95 0.96
N MET A 144 3.28 -16.95 1.29
CA MET A 144 2.03 -17.23 0.58
C MET A 144 1.01 -16.10 0.73
N VAL A 145 0.92 -15.47 1.89
CA VAL A 145 0.06 -14.29 2.06
C VAL A 145 0.52 -13.13 1.16
N LEU A 146 1.82 -12.79 1.22
CA LEU A 146 2.36 -11.64 0.49
C LEU A 146 2.30 -11.84 -1.03
N SER A 147 2.38 -13.09 -1.52
CA SER A 147 2.25 -13.41 -2.94
C SER A 147 0.82 -13.75 -3.38
N HIS A 148 -0.18 -13.56 -2.52
CA HIS A 148 -1.59 -13.95 -2.78
C HIS A 148 -1.79 -15.42 -3.16
N ALA A 149 -0.92 -16.30 -2.65
CA ALA A 149 -1.00 -17.75 -2.80
C ALA A 149 -1.53 -18.45 -1.53
N SER A 150 -2.23 -17.73 -0.64
CA SER A 150 -2.75 -18.31 0.62
C SER A 150 -3.89 -19.30 0.41
N GLY A 151 -4.59 -19.24 -0.73
CA GLY A 151 -5.83 -19.99 -0.97
C GLY A 151 -7.05 -19.46 -0.22
N LEU A 152 -6.97 -18.24 0.35
CA LEU A 152 -8.09 -17.58 1.01
C LEU A 152 -8.79 -16.59 0.05
N PRO A 153 -10.10 -16.33 0.23
CA PRO A 153 -10.81 -15.32 -0.56
C PRO A 153 -10.28 -13.91 -0.30
N ASN A 154 -10.72 -12.94 -1.12
CA ASN A 154 -10.49 -11.52 -0.82
C ASN A 154 -11.06 -11.19 0.57
N TRP A 155 -12.34 -11.49 0.77
CA TRP A 155 -13.06 -11.32 2.02
C TRP A 155 -14.07 -12.46 2.20
N GLN A 156 -14.04 -13.15 3.35
CA GLN A 156 -15.01 -14.21 3.68
C GLN A 156 -16.37 -13.60 4.06
N ILE A 157 -16.31 -12.47 4.77
CA ILE A 157 -17.42 -11.57 5.08
C ILE A 157 -16.90 -10.14 4.94
N SER A 158 -17.78 -9.14 5.05
CA SER A 158 -17.36 -7.73 4.99
C SER A 158 -16.21 -7.45 5.98
N PRO A 159 -15.11 -6.82 5.55
CA PRO A 159 -13.98 -6.48 6.43
C PRO A 159 -14.30 -5.36 7.43
N ALA A 160 -15.51 -4.80 7.37
CA ALA A 160 -16.05 -3.87 8.35
C ALA A 160 -16.99 -4.54 9.35
N ASP A 161 -17.30 -5.82 9.17
CA ASP A 161 -18.12 -6.58 10.11
C ASP A 161 -17.26 -7.01 11.31
N PRO A 162 -17.64 -6.68 12.57
CA PRO A 162 -16.94 -7.13 13.76
C PRO A 162 -16.83 -8.65 13.89
N ALA A 163 -17.70 -9.41 13.22
CA ALA A 163 -17.63 -10.86 13.17
C ALA A 163 -16.41 -11.39 12.40
N ILE A 164 -15.59 -10.53 11.75
CA ILE A 164 -14.43 -10.98 10.98
C ILE A 164 -13.44 -11.78 11.83
N ASP A 165 -13.21 -11.37 13.08
CA ASP A 165 -12.27 -12.04 14.00
C ASP A 165 -12.76 -13.45 14.43
N THR A 166 -14.07 -13.70 14.39
CA THR A 166 -14.68 -14.97 14.85
C THR A 166 -15.17 -15.85 13.71
N THR A 167 -15.24 -15.33 12.48
CA THR A 167 -15.71 -16.07 11.32
C THR A 167 -14.65 -17.08 10.86
N PRO A 168 -14.97 -18.40 10.83
CA PRO A 168 -14.07 -19.42 10.31
C PRO A 168 -13.72 -19.16 8.84
N LEU A 169 -12.44 -19.29 8.51
CA LEU A 169 -11.96 -19.10 7.14
C LEU A 169 -12.12 -20.38 6.33
N GLN A 170 -12.75 -20.25 5.16
CA GLN A 170 -12.83 -21.34 4.18
C GLN A 170 -11.77 -21.12 3.09
N SER A 171 -11.03 -22.19 2.79
CA SER A 171 -10.07 -22.19 1.69
C SER A 171 -10.78 -22.36 0.35
N LEU A 172 -10.39 -21.57 -0.63
CA LEU A 172 -10.76 -21.74 -2.03
C LEU A 172 -10.01 -22.91 -2.67
N PHE A 173 -8.75 -23.08 -2.27
CA PHE A 173 -7.83 -24.13 -2.71
C PHE A 173 -6.70 -24.29 -1.70
N ALA A 174 -5.82 -25.28 -1.87
CA ALA A 174 -4.71 -25.51 -0.94
C ALA A 174 -3.70 -24.34 -0.98
N PRO A 175 -3.08 -23.97 0.16
CA PRO A 175 -2.05 -22.92 0.16
C PRO A 175 -0.91 -23.26 -0.80
N GLY A 176 -0.45 -22.25 -1.55
CA GLY A 176 0.58 -22.38 -2.59
C GLY A 176 0.09 -22.92 -3.94
N GLN A 177 -1.18 -23.33 -4.05
CA GLN A 177 -1.69 -23.98 -5.27
C GLN A 177 -1.91 -23.01 -6.45
N ALA A 178 -2.44 -21.81 -6.19
CA ALA A 178 -2.78 -20.83 -7.22
C ALA A 178 -2.81 -19.41 -6.62
N PHE A 179 -2.92 -18.40 -7.49
CA PHE A 179 -3.15 -17.02 -7.06
C PHE A 179 -4.64 -16.78 -6.78
N ALA A 180 -4.92 -16.08 -5.69
CA ALA A 180 -6.21 -15.43 -5.43
C ALA A 180 -5.96 -14.18 -4.59
N TYR A 181 -6.30 -13.00 -5.13
CA TYR A 181 -6.14 -11.74 -4.42
C TYR A 181 -6.89 -11.78 -3.10
N SER A 182 -6.16 -11.61 -1.98
CA SER A 182 -6.66 -11.95 -0.64
C SER A 182 -6.42 -10.84 0.38
N GLY A 183 -7.47 -10.07 0.72
CA GLY A 183 -7.50 -9.23 1.91
C GLY A 183 -7.49 -10.03 3.21
N GLU A 184 -8.17 -11.19 3.24
CA GLU A 184 -8.21 -12.08 4.41
C GLU A 184 -6.83 -12.63 4.78
N GLY A 185 -6.04 -13.03 3.79
CA GLY A 185 -4.67 -13.48 4.04
C GLY A 185 -3.83 -12.38 4.70
N PHE A 186 -3.94 -11.15 4.19
CA PHE A 186 -3.26 -9.99 4.75
C PHE A 186 -3.76 -9.68 6.17
N TYR A 187 -5.06 -9.73 6.43
CA TYR A 187 -5.60 -9.52 7.77
C TYR A 187 -5.17 -10.62 8.75
N LEU A 188 -5.18 -11.89 8.34
CA LEU A 188 -4.64 -13.00 9.12
C LEU A 188 -3.16 -12.77 9.48
N LEU A 189 -2.35 -12.30 8.52
CA LEU A 189 -0.96 -11.94 8.75
C LEU A 189 -0.83 -10.80 9.76
N GLN A 190 -1.60 -9.71 9.62
CA GLN A 190 -1.64 -8.63 10.61
C GLN A 190 -1.89 -9.19 12.02
N ARG A 191 -2.97 -9.95 12.20
CA ARG A 191 -3.34 -10.49 13.52
C ARG A 191 -2.26 -11.40 14.08
N THR A 192 -1.61 -12.19 13.23
CA THR A 192 -0.45 -13.01 13.63
C THR A 192 0.70 -12.15 14.12
N LEU A 193 1.05 -11.08 13.40
CA LEU A 193 2.13 -10.16 13.79
C LEU A 193 1.80 -9.41 15.09
N GLU A 194 0.56 -9.00 15.29
CA GLU A 194 0.11 -8.37 16.54
C GLU A 194 0.26 -9.33 17.73
N GLN A 195 -0.06 -10.62 17.55
CA GLN A 195 0.09 -11.64 18.60
C GLN A 195 1.55 -11.91 18.93
N VAL A 196 2.41 -12.04 17.92
CA VAL A 196 3.85 -12.29 18.12
C VAL A 196 4.55 -11.12 18.79
N THR A 197 4.16 -9.89 18.43
CA THR A 197 4.83 -8.68 18.92
C THR A 197 4.18 -8.05 20.16
N GLY A 198 2.91 -8.39 20.44
CA GLY A 198 2.10 -7.73 21.47
C GLY A 198 1.72 -6.28 21.14
N LYS A 199 1.84 -5.84 19.88
CA LYS A 199 1.61 -4.46 19.44
C LYS A 199 0.43 -4.40 18.47
N ALA A 200 -0.38 -3.34 18.59
CA ALA A 200 -1.42 -3.00 17.63
C ALA A 200 -0.83 -2.68 16.24
N TRP A 201 -1.60 -2.86 15.17
CA TRP A 201 -1.13 -2.66 13.80
C TRP A 201 -0.69 -1.22 13.52
N GLU A 202 -1.43 -0.22 13.97
CA GLU A 202 -1.08 1.20 13.86
C GLU A 202 0.28 1.48 14.53
N GLN A 203 0.55 0.82 15.65
CA GLN A 203 1.86 0.93 16.31
C GLN A 203 2.96 0.24 15.50
N LEU A 204 2.72 -0.97 15.00
CA LEU A 204 3.69 -1.68 14.15
C LEU A 204 4.00 -0.87 12.88
N ALA A 205 2.99 -0.40 12.16
CA ALA A 205 3.17 0.40 10.96
C ALA A 205 3.90 1.72 11.26
N ARG A 206 3.59 2.38 12.38
CA ARG A 206 4.28 3.60 12.79
C ARG A 206 5.77 3.38 13.05
N GLU A 207 6.11 2.38 13.86
CA GLU A 207 7.50 2.09 14.24
C GLU A 207 8.32 1.51 13.08
N GLN A 208 7.69 0.68 12.23
CA GLN A 208 8.40 -0.05 11.18
C GLN A 208 8.43 0.70 9.85
N ALA A 209 7.44 1.55 9.55
CA ALA A 209 7.33 2.27 8.28
C ALA A 209 7.19 3.79 8.45
N PHE A 210 6.18 4.29 9.19
CA PHE A 210 5.85 5.70 9.10
C PHE A 210 6.92 6.62 9.68
N GLU A 211 7.41 6.36 10.90
CA GLU A 211 8.44 7.19 11.52
C GLU A 211 9.79 7.08 10.79
N PRO A 212 10.33 5.87 10.48
CA PRO A 212 11.62 5.75 9.81
C PRO A 212 11.66 6.34 8.39
N LEU A 213 10.51 6.36 7.69
CA LEU A 213 10.42 6.86 6.32
C LEU A 213 9.95 8.32 6.25
N GLY A 214 9.43 8.87 7.35
CA GLY A 214 8.93 10.24 7.44
C GLY A 214 7.50 10.41 6.89
N MET A 215 6.65 9.40 7.06
CA MET A 215 5.24 9.39 6.61
C MET A 215 4.30 9.89 7.73
N HIS A 216 4.47 11.14 8.15
CA HIS A 216 3.82 11.69 9.34
C HIS A 216 2.33 12.05 9.18
N SER A 217 1.79 11.89 7.97
CA SER A 217 0.38 12.06 7.61
C SER A 217 -0.28 10.73 7.21
N SER A 218 0.40 9.61 7.48
CA SER A 218 -0.11 8.25 7.22
C SER A 218 -0.59 7.59 8.50
N HIS A 219 -1.74 6.90 8.42
CA HIS A 219 -2.37 6.24 9.56
C HIS A 219 -3.40 5.19 9.09
N TYR A 220 -3.61 4.14 9.88
CA TYR A 220 -4.67 3.14 9.71
C TYR A 220 -5.91 3.41 10.55
N LEU A 221 -5.78 4.23 11.60
CA LEU A 221 -6.88 4.63 12.49
C LEU A 221 -7.19 6.11 12.36
N ALA A 222 -8.48 6.45 12.28
CA ALA A 222 -8.90 7.83 12.25
C ALA A 222 -8.61 8.52 13.60
N THR A 223 -8.01 9.71 13.55
CA THR A 223 -7.81 10.59 14.72
C THR A 223 -8.38 11.99 14.42
N PRO A 224 -8.68 12.82 15.43
CA PRO A 224 -9.15 14.19 15.19
C PRO A 224 -8.19 15.01 14.29
N ARG A 225 -6.87 14.82 14.46
CA ARG A 225 -5.86 15.47 13.64
C ARG A 225 -5.99 15.10 12.16
N PHE A 226 -6.15 13.82 11.85
CA PHE A 226 -6.24 13.37 10.46
C PHE A 226 -7.61 13.66 9.85
N ASN A 227 -8.68 13.56 10.64
CA ASN A 227 -10.03 13.88 10.20
C ASN A 227 -10.21 15.34 9.81
N ALA A 228 -9.37 16.25 10.30
CA ALA A 228 -9.38 17.66 9.90
C ALA A 228 -8.92 17.89 8.46
N HIS A 229 -8.19 16.95 7.86
CA HIS A 229 -7.63 17.08 6.50
C HIS A 229 -8.16 16.03 5.52
N LYS A 230 -9.18 15.26 5.89
CA LYS A 230 -9.63 14.15 5.04
C LYS A 230 -10.35 14.63 3.78
N ALA A 231 -10.13 13.92 2.68
CA ALA A 231 -11.05 13.91 1.56
C ALA A 231 -12.27 13.04 1.88
N HIS A 232 -13.36 13.27 1.16
CA HIS A 232 -14.59 12.48 1.23
C HIS A 232 -14.82 11.76 -0.08
N GLY A 233 -15.30 10.52 -0.02
CA GLY A 233 -15.47 9.71 -1.21
C GLY A 233 -16.69 10.11 -2.02
N HIS A 234 -16.65 9.86 -3.33
CA HIS A 234 -17.76 10.15 -4.24
C HIS A 234 -18.09 8.97 -5.16
N HIS A 235 -19.38 8.80 -5.44
CA HIS A 235 -19.88 7.90 -6.47
C HIS A 235 -19.47 8.36 -7.88
N GLU A 236 -19.76 7.54 -8.90
CA GLU A 236 -19.44 7.86 -10.30
C GLU A 236 -20.17 9.10 -10.83
N ASP A 237 -21.34 9.42 -10.28
CA ASP A 237 -22.12 10.61 -10.62
C ASP A 237 -21.66 11.89 -9.88
N GLY A 238 -20.61 11.79 -9.05
CA GLY A 238 -20.05 12.90 -8.27
C GLY A 238 -20.78 13.20 -6.97
N THR A 239 -21.84 12.44 -6.63
CA THR A 239 -22.51 12.53 -5.33
C THR A 239 -21.64 11.92 -4.22
N LEU A 240 -21.82 12.39 -3.00
CA LEU A 240 -21.04 11.92 -1.85
C LEU A 240 -21.38 10.48 -1.48
N GLU A 241 -20.34 9.70 -1.27
CA GLU A 241 -20.42 8.38 -0.64
C GLU A 241 -20.64 8.54 0.88
N ARG A 242 -21.28 7.53 1.48
CA ARG A 242 -21.43 7.48 2.94
C ARG A 242 -20.08 7.53 3.62
N GLU A 243 -19.95 8.45 4.57
CA GLU A 243 -18.74 8.62 5.35
C GLU A 243 -18.34 7.34 6.09
N ARG A 244 -17.07 6.93 5.93
CA ARG A 244 -16.46 5.81 6.65
C ARG A 244 -15.31 6.32 7.50
N VAL A 245 -15.51 6.26 8.81
CA VAL A 245 -14.45 6.54 9.80
C VAL A 245 -13.83 5.22 10.21
N PHE A 246 -12.52 5.07 10.00
CA PHE A 246 -11.80 3.85 10.39
C PHE A 246 -11.54 3.86 11.89
N THR A 247 -12.45 3.24 12.64
CA THR A 247 -12.33 3.03 14.08
C THR A 247 -11.62 1.72 14.44
N TRP A 248 -11.19 0.96 13.43
CA TRP A 248 -10.38 -0.25 13.53
C TRP A 248 -9.32 -0.24 12.42
N GLU A 249 -8.25 -0.99 12.66
CA GLU A 249 -7.08 -1.08 11.80
C GLU A 249 -7.09 -2.37 10.97
N ASN A 250 -6.86 -2.24 9.68
CA ASN A 250 -6.74 -3.38 8.78
C ASN A 250 -5.65 -3.11 7.72
N THR A 251 -4.59 -3.92 7.78
CA THR A 251 -3.44 -3.86 6.88
C THR A 251 -3.81 -3.97 5.41
N ALA A 252 -4.99 -4.48 5.08
CA ALA A 252 -5.38 -4.71 3.70
C ALA A 252 -6.06 -3.51 3.05
N TRP A 253 -6.61 -2.54 3.79
CA TRP A 253 -7.44 -1.49 3.19
C TRP A 253 -7.68 -0.19 4.00
N THR A 254 -7.29 -0.08 5.28
CA THR A 254 -7.62 1.12 6.09
C THR A 254 -6.53 2.18 6.13
N LEU A 255 -5.44 2.05 5.37
CA LEU A 255 -4.44 3.12 5.27
C LEU A 255 -5.10 4.38 4.69
N SER A 256 -4.94 5.49 5.39
CA SER A 256 -5.14 6.85 4.90
C SER A 256 -3.79 7.54 4.85
N THR A 257 -3.52 8.27 3.76
CA THR A 257 -2.21 8.87 3.46
C THR A 257 -2.34 10.10 2.58
N THR A 258 -1.25 10.85 2.43
CA THR A 258 -1.05 11.82 1.34
C THR A 258 -0.19 11.21 0.23
N ALA A 259 -0.21 11.79 -0.97
CA ALA A 259 0.67 11.36 -2.05
C ALA A 259 2.16 11.56 -1.70
N SER A 260 2.47 12.64 -0.97
CA SER A 260 3.80 12.94 -0.43
C SER A 260 4.35 11.85 0.51
N ASP A 261 3.53 11.35 1.42
CA ASP A 261 3.94 10.27 2.31
C ASP A 261 4.14 8.95 1.56
N TYR A 262 3.22 8.61 0.67
CA TYR A 262 3.33 7.38 -0.10
C TYR A 262 4.52 7.42 -1.08
N HIS A 263 4.87 8.60 -1.61
CA HIS A 263 6.12 8.81 -2.32
C HIS A 263 7.36 8.51 -1.48
N ARG A 264 7.38 8.91 -0.19
CA ARG A 264 8.50 8.57 0.70
C ARG A 264 8.60 7.07 0.91
N PHE A 265 7.47 6.39 1.04
CA PHE A 265 7.44 4.92 1.05
C PHE A 265 8.03 4.33 -0.24
N ILE A 266 7.57 4.79 -1.41
CA ILE A 266 8.05 4.29 -2.69
C ILE A 266 9.56 4.52 -2.86
N SER A 267 10.01 5.77 -2.72
CA SER A 267 11.40 6.15 -2.98
C SER A 267 12.38 5.50 -2.02
N LYS A 268 12.06 5.49 -0.71
CA LYS A 268 12.97 4.99 0.32
C LYS A 268 12.86 3.48 0.53
N ALA A 269 11.66 2.96 0.72
CA ALA A 269 11.46 1.56 1.05
C ALA A 269 11.35 0.68 -0.19
N LEU A 270 10.38 0.94 -1.07
CA LEU A 270 10.09 0.04 -2.20
C LEU A 270 11.22 0.04 -3.24
N PHE A 271 11.71 1.22 -3.63
CA PHE A 271 12.75 1.37 -4.64
C PHE A 271 14.15 1.18 -4.05
N ALA A 272 14.52 1.98 -3.03
CA ALA A 272 15.87 1.93 -2.45
C ALA A 272 16.10 0.81 -1.42
N GLY A 273 15.06 0.09 -0.99
CA GLY A 273 15.19 -1.02 -0.03
C GLY A 273 15.54 -0.58 1.40
N GLN A 274 15.40 0.71 1.73
CA GLN A 274 15.74 1.22 3.06
C GLN A 274 14.98 0.45 4.13
N GLY A 275 15.71 -0.14 5.08
CA GLY A 275 15.13 -0.87 6.21
C GLY A 275 14.97 -2.38 5.99
N LEU A 276 15.28 -2.88 4.79
CA LEU A 276 15.35 -4.31 4.46
C LEU A 276 16.79 -4.77 4.21
N LEU A 277 17.07 -6.04 4.45
CA LEU A 277 18.27 -6.71 3.97
C LEU A 277 18.24 -6.78 2.43
N PRO A 278 19.40 -6.70 1.74
CA PRO A 278 19.45 -6.76 0.29
C PRO A 278 18.74 -8.00 -0.32
N ALA A 279 18.88 -9.17 0.32
CA ALA A 279 18.24 -10.40 -0.13
C ALA A 279 16.70 -10.33 0.00
N THR A 280 16.21 -9.72 1.07
CA THR A 280 14.77 -9.57 1.34
C THR A 280 14.13 -8.55 0.42
N HIS A 281 14.82 -7.43 0.17
CA HIS A 281 14.40 -6.46 -0.85
C HIS A 281 14.37 -7.09 -2.25
N ALA A 282 15.40 -7.85 -2.62
CA ALA A 282 15.41 -8.58 -3.89
C ALA A 282 14.24 -9.58 -4.00
N ALA A 283 13.94 -10.31 -2.93
CA ALA A 283 12.82 -11.25 -2.87
C ALA A 283 11.46 -10.54 -2.98
N MET A 284 11.31 -9.33 -2.41
CA MET A 284 10.10 -8.52 -2.52
C MET A 284 9.74 -8.21 -3.98
N LEU A 285 10.76 -7.98 -4.80
CA LEU A 285 10.63 -7.55 -6.20
C LEU A 285 10.78 -8.68 -7.23
N ALA A 286 10.94 -9.92 -6.76
CA ALA A 286 11.02 -11.11 -7.59
C ALA A 286 9.63 -11.75 -7.75
N PRO A 287 9.30 -12.34 -8.91
CA PRO A 287 8.06 -13.10 -9.08
C PRO A 287 7.93 -14.22 -8.04
N ALA A 288 6.83 -14.21 -7.30
CA ALA A 288 6.47 -15.19 -6.28
C ALA A 288 5.16 -15.93 -6.59
N SER A 289 4.31 -15.36 -7.45
CA SER A 289 3.14 -16.03 -8.05
C SER A 289 2.84 -15.43 -9.44
N ASP A 290 2.01 -16.12 -10.22
CA ASP A 290 1.70 -15.80 -11.63
C ASP A 290 0.57 -14.79 -11.82
N ALA A 291 -0.08 -14.34 -10.73
CA ALA A 291 -1.25 -13.47 -10.78
C ALA A 291 -2.43 -14.03 -11.62
N ILE A 292 -2.52 -15.35 -11.77
CA ILE A 292 -3.60 -16.04 -12.49
C ILE A 292 -4.60 -16.59 -11.48
N ASP A 293 -5.77 -15.95 -11.39
CA ASP A 293 -6.88 -16.46 -10.60
C ASP A 293 -7.67 -17.51 -11.41
N PRO A 294 -7.63 -18.80 -11.05
CA PRO A 294 -8.31 -19.86 -11.81
C PRO A 294 -9.84 -19.77 -11.75
N ARG A 295 -10.39 -18.85 -10.94
CA ARG A 295 -11.84 -18.64 -10.78
C ARG A 295 -12.38 -17.56 -11.72
N VAL A 296 -11.50 -16.78 -12.36
CA VAL A 296 -11.88 -15.72 -13.31
C VAL A 296 -11.74 -16.28 -14.73
N THR A 297 -12.68 -15.94 -15.61
CA THR A 297 -12.70 -16.43 -17.00
C THR A 297 -11.93 -15.56 -17.99
N THR A 298 -11.37 -14.45 -17.52
CA THR A 298 -10.58 -13.53 -18.35
C THR A 298 -9.27 -14.17 -18.77
N ALA A 299 -8.79 -13.82 -19.96
CA ALA A 299 -7.52 -14.33 -20.46
C ALA A 299 -6.38 -14.00 -19.46
N PRO A 300 -5.47 -14.95 -19.18
CA PRO A 300 -4.28 -14.68 -18.38
C PRO A 300 -3.49 -13.50 -18.95
N GLN A 301 -2.90 -12.70 -18.06
CA GLN A 301 -1.98 -11.63 -18.43
C GLN A 301 -0.55 -12.12 -18.19
N PRO A 302 0.12 -12.77 -19.17
CA PRO A 302 1.42 -13.42 -18.97
C PRO A 302 2.55 -12.43 -18.61
N ARG A 303 2.27 -11.13 -18.77
CA ARG A 303 3.16 -10.00 -18.48
C ARG A 303 3.01 -9.47 -17.06
N ILE A 304 2.11 -10.06 -16.28
CA ILE A 304 1.83 -9.73 -14.89
C ILE A 304 2.23 -10.90 -14.00
N ALA A 305 2.87 -10.57 -12.89
CA ALA A 305 3.17 -11.49 -11.81
C ALA A 305 2.98 -10.76 -10.48
N TRP A 306 3.07 -11.49 -9.36
CA TRP A 306 3.05 -10.89 -8.03
C TRP A 306 4.37 -11.14 -7.31
N GLY A 307 4.93 -10.09 -6.73
CA GLY A 307 6.05 -10.18 -5.79
C GLY A 307 5.56 -10.43 -4.36
N LEU A 308 6.36 -10.06 -3.36
CA LEU A 308 5.90 -10.09 -1.97
C LEU A 308 5.21 -8.76 -1.65
N GLY A 309 3.90 -8.69 -1.93
CA GLY A 309 3.03 -7.57 -1.61
C GLY A 309 2.95 -6.47 -2.67
N VAL A 310 3.54 -6.66 -3.85
CA VAL A 310 3.51 -5.68 -4.94
C VAL A 310 3.31 -6.38 -6.29
N GLY A 311 2.53 -5.76 -7.18
CA GLY A 311 2.35 -6.23 -8.55
C GLY A 311 3.60 -5.99 -9.38
N LEU A 312 3.92 -6.93 -10.24
CA LEU A 312 5.04 -6.86 -11.18
C LEU A 312 4.46 -6.83 -12.59
N GLN A 313 4.98 -5.94 -13.43
CA GLN A 313 4.68 -5.88 -14.85
C GLN A 313 5.99 -5.89 -15.64
N GLN A 314 6.00 -6.59 -16.77
CA GLN A 314 7.01 -6.42 -17.81
C GLN A 314 6.31 -6.29 -19.17
N ASP A 315 6.49 -5.15 -19.86
CA ASP A 315 5.93 -4.99 -21.21
C ASP A 315 6.81 -5.66 -22.29
N GLU A 316 6.37 -5.60 -23.55
CA GLU A 316 7.04 -6.27 -24.68
C GLU A 316 8.45 -5.72 -24.95
N ASP A 317 8.67 -4.44 -24.66
CA ASP A 317 9.96 -3.76 -24.79
C ASP A 317 10.89 -4.05 -23.59
N GLY A 318 10.42 -4.84 -22.63
CA GLY A 318 11.18 -5.25 -21.45
C GLY A 318 11.20 -4.22 -20.33
N ARG A 319 10.41 -3.13 -20.41
CA ARG A 319 10.27 -2.16 -19.31
C ARG A 319 9.53 -2.83 -18.17
N ARG A 320 10.09 -2.71 -16.96
CA ARG A 320 9.60 -3.38 -15.76
C ARG A 320 9.02 -2.38 -14.79
N LEU A 321 7.74 -2.53 -14.46
CA LEU A 321 7.06 -1.68 -13.48
C LEU A 321 6.70 -2.49 -12.22
N LEU A 322 6.87 -1.85 -11.06
CA LEU A 322 6.17 -2.21 -9.83
C LEU A 322 4.87 -1.41 -9.79
N TRP A 323 3.78 -2.00 -9.36
CA TRP A 323 2.50 -1.30 -9.30
C TRP A 323 1.58 -1.88 -8.23
N HIS A 324 0.58 -1.09 -7.85
CA HIS A 324 -0.55 -1.55 -7.06
C HIS A 324 -1.73 -0.59 -7.24
N TRP A 325 -2.95 -1.09 -7.07
CA TRP A 325 -4.16 -0.26 -7.03
C TRP A 325 -4.86 -0.35 -5.68
N GLY A 326 -5.68 0.64 -5.39
CA GLY A 326 -6.52 0.73 -4.22
C GLY A 326 -7.95 1.01 -4.63
N ASP A 327 -8.86 0.22 -4.09
CA ASP A 327 -10.30 0.40 -4.27
C ASP A 327 -11.00 0.37 -2.92
N ASN A 328 -11.51 1.52 -2.50
CA ASN A 328 -12.53 1.63 -1.47
C ASN A 328 -13.76 2.31 -2.12
N PRO A 329 -14.97 2.09 -1.58
CA PRO A 329 -16.14 2.91 -1.93
C PRO A 329 -15.81 4.41 -1.86
N GLY A 330 -15.96 5.09 -2.99
CA GLY A 330 -15.69 6.52 -3.14
C GLY A 330 -14.21 6.94 -3.21
N PHE A 331 -13.23 6.02 -3.14
CA PHE A 331 -11.81 6.36 -3.23
C PHE A 331 -11.06 5.40 -4.13
N LYS A 332 -10.12 5.93 -4.92
CA LYS A 332 -9.26 5.13 -5.79
C LYS A 332 -7.82 5.59 -5.63
N ALA A 333 -6.92 4.64 -5.60
CA ALA A 333 -5.50 4.91 -5.46
C ALA A 333 -4.71 4.04 -6.45
N PHE A 334 -3.58 4.54 -6.91
CA PHE A 334 -2.71 3.82 -7.82
C PHE A 334 -1.29 4.32 -7.71
N PHE A 335 -0.32 3.44 -7.85
CA PHE A 335 1.06 3.82 -8.13
C PHE A 335 1.68 2.93 -9.18
N ALA A 336 2.69 3.47 -9.86
CA ALA A 336 3.61 2.71 -10.69
C ALA A 336 5.03 3.22 -10.45
N VAL A 337 6.01 2.31 -10.48
CA VAL A 337 7.45 2.59 -10.34
C VAL A 337 8.20 1.85 -11.44
N ASP A 338 8.93 2.58 -12.26
CA ASP A 338 9.90 2.00 -13.19
C ASP A 338 11.09 1.46 -12.38
N ARG A 339 11.31 0.14 -12.48
CA ARG A 339 12.29 -0.56 -11.64
C ARG A 339 13.73 -0.17 -11.91
N ASP A 340 14.01 0.36 -13.10
CA ASP A 340 15.37 0.59 -13.56
C ASP A 340 15.79 2.04 -13.34
N SER A 341 14.88 2.98 -13.61
CA SER A 341 15.13 4.41 -13.46
C SER A 341 14.68 4.99 -12.11
N GLY A 342 13.79 4.30 -11.38
CA GLY A 342 13.15 4.81 -10.17
C GLY A 342 12.14 5.93 -10.44
N GLN A 343 11.79 6.19 -11.70
CA GLN A 343 10.69 7.07 -12.06
C GLN A 343 9.38 6.47 -11.54
N HIS A 344 8.53 7.27 -10.92
CA HIS A 344 7.27 6.77 -10.36
C HIS A 344 6.21 7.86 -10.27
N LEU A 345 4.97 7.42 -10.20
CA LEU A 345 3.83 8.25 -9.83
C LEU A 345 3.00 7.62 -8.72
N VAL A 346 2.34 8.46 -7.92
CA VAL A 346 1.26 8.09 -7.00
C VAL A 346 0.06 8.94 -7.32
N LEU A 347 -1.10 8.32 -7.52
CA LEU A 347 -2.38 9.00 -7.74
C LEU A 347 -3.35 8.59 -6.63
N LEU A 348 -3.92 9.58 -5.95
CA LEU A 348 -4.96 9.41 -4.94
C LEU A 348 -6.17 10.24 -5.37
N THR A 349 -7.33 9.62 -5.49
CA THR A 349 -8.56 10.28 -5.90
C THR A 349 -9.69 9.99 -4.93
N ASN A 350 -10.61 10.95 -4.79
CA ASN A 350 -11.80 10.81 -3.96
C ASN A 350 -13.04 10.45 -4.78
N SER A 351 -12.92 9.60 -5.80
CA SER A 351 -14.05 9.18 -6.63
C SER A 351 -13.91 7.75 -7.15
N GLN A 352 -15.05 7.07 -7.31
CA GLN A 352 -15.12 5.79 -8.04
C GLN A 352 -14.58 5.90 -9.48
N ASN A 353 -14.62 7.09 -10.09
CA ASN A 353 -14.13 7.33 -11.45
C ASN A 353 -12.59 7.32 -11.59
N GLY A 354 -11.82 7.20 -10.49
CA GLY A 354 -10.35 7.23 -10.50
C GLY A 354 -9.66 6.47 -11.64
N PRO A 355 -10.01 5.19 -11.91
CA PRO A 355 -9.42 4.39 -12.97
C PRO A 355 -9.47 5.01 -14.36
N LYS A 356 -10.47 5.85 -14.66
CA LYS A 356 -10.61 6.53 -15.97
C LYS A 356 -9.42 7.46 -16.26
N ALA A 357 -8.72 7.94 -15.23
CA ALA A 357 -7.55 8.81 -15.38
C ALA A 357 -6.22 8.04 -15.52
N TYR A 358 -6.17 6.73 -15.20
CA TYR A 358 -4.90 6.03 -15.02
C TYR A 358 -4.06 5.97 -16.30
N GLN A 359 -4.67 5.58 -17.42
CA GLN A 359 -3.93 5.38 -18.67
C GLN A 359 -3.31 6.68 -19.20
N GLY A 360 -4.10 7.76 -19.28
CA GLY A 360 -3.60 9.05 -19.78
C GLY A 360 -2.48 9.62 -18.92
N LEU A 361 -2.59 9.49 -17.59
CA LEU A 361 -1.57 9.94 -16.65
C LEU A 361 -0.30 9.09 -16.74
N LEU A 362 -0.44 7.77 -16.83
CA LEU A 362 0.71 6.89 -17.04
C LEU A 362 1.44 7.20 -18.35
N GLN A 363 0.70 7.35 -19.45
CA GLN A 363 1.29 7.71 -20.74
C GLN A 363 2.01 9.07 -20.73
N HIS A 364 1.47 10.03 -19.97
CA HIS A 364 2.08 11.35 -19.83
C HIS A 364 3.35 11.31 -18.96
N PHE A 365 3.28 10.70 -17.78
CA PHE A 365 4.31 10.81 -16.76
C PHE A 365 5.35 9.68 -16.78
N MET A 366 4.98 8.49 -17.24
CA MET A 366 5.83 7.28 -17.26
C MET A 366 6.22 6.87 -18.69
N GLY A 367 5.80 7.64 -19.69
CA GLY A 367 6.10 7.42 -21.10
C GLY A 367 5.00 6.69 -21.86
N GLN A 368 5.01 6.83 -23.18
CA GLN A 368 4.08 6.12 -24.05
C GLN A 368 4.32 4.60 -23.99
N GLY A 369 3.30 3.82 -24.31
CA GLY A 369 3.37 2.36 -24.32
C GLY A 369 2.17 1.71 -23.65
N GLU A 370 2.24 0.39 -23.53
CA GLU A 370 1.21 -0.42 -22.90
C GLU A 370 1.37 -0.46 -21.38
N TYR A 371 0.24 -0.60 -20.68
CA TYR A 371 0.19 -0.79 -19.24
C TYR A 371 -0.69 -1.99 -18.90
N PRO A 372 -0.22 -3.25 -19.12
CA PRO A 372 -0.97 -4.47 -18.83
C PRO A 372 -1.57 -4.56 -17.42
N ALA A 373 -0.99 -3.86 -16.45
CA ALA A 373 -1.54 -3.74 -15.10
C ALA A 373 -2.97 -3.19 -15.13
N LEU A 374 -3.27 -2.20 -15.99
CA LEU A 374 -4.61 -1.62 -16.10
C LEU A 374 -5.62 -2.64 -16.62
N ASP A 375 -5.26 -3.39 -17.66
CA ASP A 375 -6.10 -4.46 -18.21
C ASP A 375 -6.34 -5.56 -17.18
N TRP A 376 -5.30 -5.94 -16.43
CA TRP A 376 -5.41 -6.92 -15.36
C TRP A 376 -6.33 -6.43 -14.23
N ILE A 377 -6.23 -5.15 -13.84
CA ILE A 377 -7.09 -4.54 -12.81
C ILE A 377 -8.55 -4.56 -13.25
N SER A 378 -8.84 -4.16 -14.50
CA SER A 378 -10.21 -4.15 -15.03
C SER A 378 -10.83 -5.55 -15.17
N ALA A 379 -10.01 -6.60 -15.18
CA ALA A 379 -10.43 -7.99 -15.22
C ALA A 379 -10.71 -8.59 -13.83
N GLN A 380 -10.35 -7.90 -12.73
CA GLN A 380 -10.57 -8.42 -11.39
C GLN A 380 -12.04 -8.28 -10.95
N PRO A 381 -12.56 -9.24 -10.16
CA PRO A 381 -13.94 -9.25 -9.69
C PRO A 381 -14.26 -8.20 -8.62
#